data_AF-A0A958LEY3-F1
#
_entry.id   AF-A0A958LEY3-F1
#
_cell.length_a   1.000
_cell.length_b   1.000
_cell.length_c   1.000
_cell.angle_alpha   90.00
_cell.angle_beta   90.00
_cell.angle_gamma   90.00
#
_symmetry.space_group_name_H-M   'P 1'
#
loop_
_entity.id
_entity.type
_entity.pdbx_description
1 polymer ?
#
loop_
_entity_poly.entity_id
_entity_poly.type
_entity_poly.pdbx_seq_one_letter_code
_entity_poly.pdbx_strand_id
1 'polypeptide(L)'
;GFLWFFMLFLAAITSSVSMLQPAIAFLEEALPLGRKASVTFLGLISALGSFFVLYFSKDLKALDTMDFWVGTFLIFVLATVTVILFGWIIGVDHGLEIAEEGAEMKIPRPYRFILKYVSPVYLLAIFVGWCTVNLPDYIKQIENEPVALLSLGVVASVFIFLALILSLAHAQWDKKEAS
;
A
#
# COMPACT_ATOMS: atom_id res chain seq x y z
N GLY A 1 7.20 -32.66 5.73
CA GLY A 1 6.69 -31.43 6.39
C GLY A 1 7.79 -30.43 6.68
N PHE A 2 8.79 -30.80 7.47
CA PHE A 2 9.81 -29.86 7.97
C PHE A 2 10.47 -28.98 6.89
N LEU A 3 11.06 -29.57 5.84
CA LEU A 3 11.72 -28.79 4.78
C LEU A 3 10.77 -27.82 4.06
N TRP A 4 9.52 -28.24 3.85
CA TRP A 4 8.50 -27.39 3.23
C TRP A 4 8.14 -26.18 4.09
N PHE A 5 7.86 -26.40 5.38
CA PHE A 5 7.57 -25.29 6.31
C PHE A 5 8.79 -24.40 6.56
N PHE A 6 9.99 -24.99 6.57
CA PHE A 6 11.23 -24.23 6.69
C PHE A 6 11.45 -23.30 5.49
N MET A 7 11.18 -23.78 4.26
CA MET A 7 11.20 -22.93 3.07
C MET A 7 10.16 -21.80 3.12
N LEU A 8 8.92 -22.09 3.53
CA LEU A 8 7.88 -21.07 3.69
C LEU A 8 8.27 -20.03 4.74
N PHE A 9 8.89 -20.45 5.84
CA PHE A 9 9.39 -19.57 6.89
C PHE A 9 10.48 -18.62 6.35
N LEU A 10 11.45 -19.14 5.61
CA LEU A 10 12.49 -18.31 4.98
C LEU A 10 11.90 -17.32 3.98
N ALA A 11 10.98 -17.77 3.13
CA ALA A 11 10.30 -16.92 2.16
C ALA A 11 9.51 -15.78 2.83
N ALA A 12 8.78 -16.10 3.92
CA ALA A 12 8.01 -15.13 4.68
C ALA A 12 8.90 -14.05 5.33
N ILE A 13 10.06 -14.43 5.88
CA ILE A 13 11.02 -13.46 6.46
C ILE A 13 11.49 -12.46 5.40
N THR A 14 11.96 -12.94 4.24
CA THR A 14 12.48 -12.05 3.20
C THR A 14 11.40 -11.10 2.69
N SER A 15 10.18 -11.60 2.45
CA SER A 15 9.05 -10.75 2.02
C SER A 15 8.69 -9.70 3.08
N SER A 16 8.63 -10.10 4.35
CA SER A 16 8.24 -9.19 5.45
C SER A 16 9.25 -8.05 5.62
N VAL A 17 10.55 -8.37 5.54
CA VAL A 17 11.62 -7.36 5.64
C VAL A 17 11.54 -6.36 4.49
N SER A 18 11.34 -6.82 3.25
CA SER A 18 11.20 -5.94 2.08
C SER A 18 9.96 -5.03 2.17
N MET A 19 8.86 -5.51 2.74
CA MET A 19 7.64 -4.71 2.93
C MET A 19 7.78 -3.67 4.06
N LEU A 20 8.54 -3.98 5.12
CA LEU A 20 8.75 -3.06 6.24
C LEU A 20 9.75 -1.94 5.91
N GLN A 21 10.68 -2.17 4.98
CA GLN A 21 11.75 -1.23 4.68
C GLN A 21 11.28 0.15 4.17
N PRO A 22 10.31 0.26 3.23
CA PRO A 22 9.74 1.54 2.86
C PRO A 22 9.06 2.26 4.03
N ALA A 23 8.38 1.52 4.92
CA ALA A 23 7.74 2.09 6.10
C ALA A 23 8.76 2.62 7.12
N ILE A 24 9.89 1.91 7.31
CA ILE A 24 11.00 2.37 8.16
C ILE A 24 11.60 3.65 7.58
N ALA A 25 11.88 3.68 6.27
CA ALA A 25 12.44 4.86 5.60
C ALA A 25 11.51 6.07 5.73
N PHE A 26 10.21 5.86 5.50
CA PHE A 26 9.21 6.91 5.71
C PHE A 26 9.19 7.43 7.15
N LEU A 27 9.28 6.54 8.15
CA LEU A 27 9.32 6.95 9.54
C LEU A 27 10.61 7.71 9.90
N GLU A 28 11.76 7.34 9.34
CA GLU A 28 13.03 8.07 9.51
C GLU A 28 13.00 9.48 8.87
N GLU A 29 12.29 9.62 7.75
CA GLU A 29 12.15 10.91 7.06
C GLU A 29 11.10 11.81 7.72
N ALA A 30 9.94 11.26 8.09
CA ALA A 30 8.78 11.99 8.60
C ALA A 30 8.87 12.31 10.09
N LEU A 31 9.50 11.43 10.88
CA LEU A 31 9.81 11.68 12.29
C LEU A 31 11.34 11.71 12.34
N PRO A 32 12.00 12.78 12.81
CA PRO A 32 13.45 12.91 12.87
C PRO A 32 14.08 11.96 13.91
N LEU A 33 13.77 10.67 13.78
CA LEU A 33 14.14 9.55 14.63
C LEU A 33 15.27 8.78 13.94
N GLY A 34 16.24 8.33 14.71
CA GLY A 34 17.28 7.45 14.19
C GLY A 34 16.70 6.07 13.82
N ARG A 35 17.34 5.39 12.86
CA ARG A 35 16.92 4.07 12.34
C ARG A 35 16.52 3.04 13.40
N LYS A 36 17.26 2.95 14.51
CA LYS A 36 16.94 2.02 15.61
C LYS A 36 15.58 2.31 16.25
N ALA A 37 15.22 3.58 16.39
CA ALA A 37 13.93 3.98 16.96
C ALA A 37 12.79 3.68 15.98
N SER A 38 12.96 3.99 14.68
CA SER A 38 11.96 3.72 13.64
C SER A 38 11.67 2.22 13.50
N VAL A 39 12.71 1.37 13.50
CA VAL A 39 12.55 -0.10 13.46
C VAL A 39 11.84 -0.62 14.71
N THR A 40 12.23 -0.14 15.91
CA THR A 40 11.62 -0.59 17.17
C THR A 40 10.15 -0.18 17.24
N PHE A 41 9.84 1.04 16.83
CA PHE A 41 8.48 1.57 16.82
C PHE A 41 7.58 0.80 15.84
N LEU A 42 8.04 0.59 14.61
CA LEU A 42 7.31 -0.20 13.62
C LEU A 42 7.16 -1.66 14.04
N GLY A 43 8.19 -2.24 14.67
CA GLY A 43 8.15 -3.59 15.23
C GLY A 43 7.10 -3.73 16.33
N LEU A 44 7.01 -2.75 17.24
CA LEU A 44 5.97 -2.72 18.28
C LEU A 44 4.57 -2.61 17.69
N ILE A 45 4.35 -1.73 16.71
CA ILE A 45 3.06 -1.61 16.01
C ILE A 45 2.68 -2.94 15.35
N SER A 46 3.63 -3.56 14.64
CA SER A 46 3.41 -4.83 13.95
C SER A 46 3.10 -5.97 14.92
N ALA A 47 3.78 -6.01 16.07
CA ALA A 47 3.52 -6.99 17.12
C ALA A 47 2.13 -6.81 17.76
N LEU A 48 1.74 -5.57 18.05
CA LEU A 48 0.41 -5.25 18.57
C LEU A 48 -0.70 -5.58 17.56
N GLY A 49 -0.49 -5.25 16.27
CA GLY A 49 -1.41 -5.60 15.19
C GLY A 49 -1.56 -7.12 15.05
N SER A 50 -0.46 -7.86 15.13
CA SER A 50 -0.46 -9.33 15.10
C SER A 50 -1.20 -9.91 16.31
N PHE A 51 -0.98 -9.36 17.50
CA PHE A 51 -1.68 -9.80 18.72
C PHE A 51 -3.18 -9.53 18.64
N PHE A 52 -3.59 -8.38 18.09
CA PHE A 52 -4.99 -8.03 17.86
C PHE A 52 -5.68 -9.03 16.92
N VAL A 53 -5.02 -9.38 15.81
CA VAL A 53 -5.53 -10.40 14.87
C VAL A 53 -5.68 -11.75 15.55
N LEU A 54 -4.66 -12.19 16.30
CA LEU A 54 -4.69 -13.47 17.02
C LEU A 54 -5.80 -13.51 18.07
N TYR A 55 -6.06 -12.41 18.77
CA TYR A 55 -7.09 -12.32 19.81
C TYR A 55 -8.52 -12.32 19.22
N PHE A 56 -8.74 -11.60 18.11
CA PHE A 56 -10.04 -11.56 17.42
C PHE A 56 -10.22 -12.66 16.35
N SER A 57 -9.36 -13.70 16.37
CA SER A 57 -9.24 -14.74 15.32
C SER A 57 -10.37 -15.79 15.31
N LYS A 58 -11.53 -15.53 15.92
CA LYS A 58 -12.55 -16.56 16.17
C LYS A 58 -13.01 -17.30 14.89
N ASP A 59 -12.82 -16.71 13.70
CA ASP A 59 -13.04 -17.35 12.40
C ASP A 59 -12.13 -16.77 11.27
N LEU A 60 -10.91 -16.28 11.57
CA LEU A 60 -10.05 -15.52 10.62
C LEU A 60 -10.66 -14.25 9.99
N LYS A 61 -11.94 -13.96 10.23
CA LYS A 61 -12.66 -12.79 9.70
C LYS A 61 -11.92 -11.46 9.90
N ALA A 62 -11.26 -11.27 11.05
CA ALA A 62 -10.49 -10.06 11.31
C ALA A 62 -9.27 -9.93 10.39
N LEU A 63 -8.58 -11.05 10.12
CA LEU A 63 -7.48 -11.10 9.18
C LEU A 63 -7.97 -10.88 7.74
N ASP A 64 -9.01 -11.61 7.33
CA ASP A 64 -9.57 -11.52 5.98
C ASP A 64 -10.08 -10.10 5.66
N THR A 65 -10.69 -9.43 6.64
CA THR A 65 -11.14 -8.05 6.48
C THR A 65 -9.96 -7.11 6.30
N MET A 66 -8.90 -7.23 7.11
CA MET A 66 -7.72 -6.37 6.96
C MET A 66 -6.94 -6.65 5.67
N ASP A 67 -6.80 -7.91 5.28
CA ASP A 67 -6.14 -8.32 4.05
C ASP A 67 -6.90 -7.81 2.81
N PHE A 68 -8.23 -7.89 2.82
CA PHE A 68 -9.05 -7.33 1.75
C PHE A 68 -8.84 -5.80 1.62
N TRP A 69 -8.97 -5.06 2.72
CA TRP A 69 -8.90 -3.60 2.66
C TRP A 69 -7.50 -3.08 2.37
N VAL A 70 -6.48 -3.62 3.05
CA VAL A 70 -5.10 -3.13 2.94
C VAL A 70 -4.34 -3.85 1.85
N GLY A 71 -4.35 -5.18 1.85
CA GLY A 71 -3.59 -6.03 0.94
C GLY A 71 -4.16 -6.12 -0.48
N THR A 72 -5.47 -5.89 -0.65
CA THR A 72 -6.12 -5.95 -1.96
C THR A 72 -6.58 -4.58 -2.44
N PHE A 73 -7.54 -3.98 -1.75
CA PHE A 73 -8.22 -2.76 -2.21
C PHE A 73 -7.28 -1.54 -2.24
N LEU A 74 -6.60 -1.25 -1.13
CA LEU A 74 -5.73 -0.07 -1.03
C LEU A 74 -4.53 -0.16 -1.99
N ILE A 75 -3.88 -1.32 -2.07
CA ILE A 75 -2.78 -1.54 -3.01
C ILE A 75 -3.25 -1.33 -4.45
N PHE A 76 -4.44 -1.82 -4.82
CA PHE A 76 -5.00 -1.63 -6.15
C PHE A 76 -5.27 -0.15 -6.46
N VAL A 77 -5.88 0.59 -5.53
CA VAL A 77 -6.15 2.03 -5.70
C VAL A 77 -4.84 2.80 -5.83
N LEU A 78 -3.87 2.53 -4.95
CA LEU A 78 -2.55 3.17 -4.99
C LEU A 78 -1.81 2.87 -6.30
N ALA A 79 -1.85 1.62 -6.77
CA ALA A 79 -1.27 1.24 -8.06
C ALA A 79 -1.94 2.00 -9.22
N THR A 80 -3.26 2.13 -9.21
CA THR A 80 -4.02 2.89 -10.22
C THR A 80 -3.59 4.35 -10.24
N VAL A 81 -3.53 5.00 -9.07
CA VAL A 81 -3.09 6.39 -8.94
C VAL A 81 -1.64 6.55 -9.42
N THR A 82 -0.74 5.65 -9.01
CA THR A 82 0.68 5.70 -9.38
C THR A 82 0.88 5.53 -10.88
N VAL A 83 0.15 4.61 -11.51
CA VAL A 83 0.22 4.39 -12.97
C VAL A 83 -0.32 5.60 -13.73
N ILE A 84 -1.37 6.26 -13.25
CA ILE A 84 -1.89 7.50 -13.86
C ILE A 84 -0.88 8.65 -13.69
N LEU A 85 -0.31 8.81 -12.50
CA LEU A 85 0.70 9.82 -12.22
C LEU A 85 1.92 9.64 -13.13
N PHE A 86 2.47 8.43 -13.19
CA PHE A 86 3.61 8.11 -14.05
C PHE A 86 3.26 8.23 -15.54
N GLY A 87 2.09 7.72 -15.94
CA GLY A 87 1.63 7.66 -17.32
C GLY A 87 1.37 9.02 -17.93
N TRP A 88 0.64 9.88 -17.21
CA TRP A 88 0.03 11.09 -17.78
C TRP A 88 0.52 12.39 -17.15
N ILE A 89 0.90 12.39 -15.87
CA ILE A 89 1.30 13.63 -15.16
C ILE A 89 2.80 13.88 -15.29
N ILE A 90 3.63 12.93 -14.87
CA ILE A 90 5.09 12.99 -15.07
C ILE A 90 5.42 12.83 -16.57
N GLY A 91 4.64 11.98 -17.24
CA GLY A 91 4.83 11.64 -18.64
C GLY A 91 5.78 10.46 -18.79
N VAL A 92 5.32 9.42 -19.50
CA VAL A 92 6.08 8.18 -19.70
C VAL A 92 7.45 8.41 -20.33
N ASP A 93 7.61 9.44 -21.15
CA ASP A 93 8.90 9.78 -21.76
C ASP A 93 9.96 10.14 -20.73
N HIS A 94 9.63 11.07 -19.85
CA HIS A 94 10.53 11.51 -18.80
C HIS A 94 10.76 10.39 -17.78
N GLY A 95 9.70 9.66 -17.41
CA GLY A 95 9.81 8.53 -16.50
C GLY A 95 10.69 7.38 -17.04
N LEU A 96 10.62 7.10 -18.34
CA LEU A 96 11.48 6.10 -18.99
C LEU A 96 12.92 6.59 -19.13
N GLU A 97 13.14 7.88 -19.38
CA GLU A 97 14.49 8.46 -19.44
C GLU A 97 15.20 8.34 -18.09
N ILE A 98 14.51 8.67 -16.99
CA ILE A 98 15.01 8.47 -15.63
C ILE A 98 15.26 6.98 -15.34
N ALA A 99 14.37 6.10 -15.80
CA ALA A 99 14.52 4.66 -15.57
C ALA A 99 15.68 4.04 -16.38
N GLU A 100 16.02 4.63 -17.53
CA GLU A 100 17.17 4.23 -18.34
C GLU A 100 18.49 4.86 -17.85
N GLU A 101 18.42 5.92 -17.04
CA GLU A 101 19.59 6.56 -16.45
C GLU A 101 20.27 5.61 -15.45
N GLY A 102 21.45 5.10 -15.83
CA GLY A 102 22.20 4.13 -15.03
C GLY A 102 21.76 2.67 -15.19
N ALA A 103 20.83 2.38 -16.11
CA ALA A 103 20.40 1.01 -16.40
C ALA A 103 21.37 0.30 -17.36
N GLU A 104 21.75 -0.95 -17.04
CA GLU A 104 22.52 -1.80 -17.96
C GLU A 104 21.70 -2.22 -19.20
N MET A 105 20.36 -2.17 -19.11
CA MET A 105 19.45 -2.57 -20.18
C MET A 105 18.48 -1.45 -20.53
N LYS A 106 18.33 -1.17 -21.83
CA LYS A 106 17.37 -0.19 -22.34
C LYS A 106 15.96 -0.78 -22.38
N ILE A 107 14.96 0.06 -22.11
CA ILE A 107 13.58 -0.35 -22.08
C ILE A 107 13.05 -0.40 -23.53
N PRO A 108 12.50 -1.54 -24.00
CA PRO A 108 12.02 -1.62 -25.37
C PRO A 108 10.87 -0.63 -25.65
N ARG A 109 10.87 -0.03 -26.84
CA ARG A 109 9.85 0.92 -27.32
C ARG A 109 8.38 0.53 -27.09
N PRO A 110 7.93 -0.74 -27.21
CA PRO A 110 6.53 -1.08 -26.95
C PRO A 110 6.10 -0.82 -25.49
N TYR A 111 7.01 -0.88 -24.52
CA TYR A 111 6.66 -0.63 -23.11
C TYR A 111 6.17 0.80 -22.86
N ARG A 112 6.63 1.77 -23.66
CA ARG A 112 6.12 3.15 -23.59
C ARG A 112 4.62 3.21 -23.89
N PHE A 113 4.15 2.45 -24.88
CA PHE A 113 2.72 2.38 -25.21
C PHE A 113 1.93 1.66 -24.11
N ILE A 114 2.49 0.57 -23.59
CA ILE A 114 1.87 -0.22 -22.51
C ILE A 114 1.68 0.64 -21.25
N LEU A 115 2.73 1.31 -20.80
CA LEU A 115 2.69 2.15 -19.59
C LEU A 115 1.77 3.37 -19.76
N LYS A 116 1.74 3.97 -20.95
CA LYS A 116 0.93 5.17 -21.20
C LYS A 116 -0.56 4.88 -21.36
N TYR A 117 -0.91 3.75 -21.95
CA TYR A 117 -2.30 3.48 -22.35
C TYR A 117 -2.82 2.14 -21.81
N VAL A 118 -2.09 1.05 -21.97
CA VAL A 118 -2.61 -0.28 -21.61
C VAL A 118 -2.78 -0.42 -20.10
N SER A 119 -1.74 -0.15 -19.31
CA SER A 119 -1.77 -0.26 -17.86
C SER A 119 -2.85 0.61 -17.20
N PRO A 120 -2.95 1.93 -17.47
CA PRO A 120 -3.99 2.76 -16.86
C PRO A 120 -5.41 2.36 -17.30
N VAL A 121 -5.61 2.04 -18.58
CA VAL A 121 -6.94 1.62 -19.08
C VAL A 121 -7.35 0.28 -18.47
N TYR A 122 -6.43 -0.67 -18.37
CA TYR A 122 -6.71 -1.98 -17.77
C TYR A 122 -7.09 -1.87 -16.29
N LEU A 123 -6.33 -1.09 -15.51
CA LEU A 123 -6.64 -0.84 -14.10
C LEU A 123 -7.96 -0.09 -13.93
N LEU A 124 -8.24 0.93 -14.74
CA LEU A 124 -9.52 1.64 -14.71
C LEU A 124 -10.69 0.74 -15.11
N ALA A 125 -10.52 -0.14 -16.10
CA ALA A 125 -11.55 -1.08 -16.53
C ALA A 125 -11.90 -2.08 -15.41
N ILE A 126 -10.88 -2.62 -14.72
CA ILE A 126 -11.09 -3.49 -13.55
C ILE A 126 -11.76 -2.69 -12.42
N PHE A 127 -11.32 -1.46 -12.16
CA PHE A 127 -11.90 -0.62 -11.11
C PHE A 127 -13.40 -0.35 -11.37
N VAL A 128 -13.75 0.03 -12.60
CA VAL A 128 -15.14 0.27 -13.02
C VAL A 128 -15.94 -1.03 -12.98
N GLY A 129 -15.37 -2.15 -13.45
CA GLY A 129 -15.99 -3.47 -13.37
C GLY A 129 -16.28 -3.87 -11.93
N TRP A 130 -15.33 -3.66 -11.03
CA TRP A 130 -15.51 -3.92 -9.59
C TRP A 130 -16.59 -3.00 -8.99
N CYS A 131 -16.56 -1.70 -9.33
CA CYS A 131 -17.56 -0.72 -8.89
C CYS A 131 -18.97 -1.00 -9.41
N THR A 132 -19.12 -1.66 -10.56
CA THR A 132 -20.46 -1.98 -11.10
C THR A 132 -21.01 -3.31 -10.61
N VAL A 133 -20.15 -4.31 -10.43
CA VAL A 133 -20.56 -5.68 -10.06
C VAL A 133 -20.58 -5.88 -8.55
N ASN A 134 -19.53 -5.48 -7.84
CA ASN A 134 -19.37 -5.82 -6.42
C ASN A 134 -19.87 -4.70 -5.50
N LEU A 135 -19.74 -3.43 -5.90
CA LEU A 135 -20.16 -2.29 -5.07
C LEU A 135 -21.64 -2.35 -4.65
N PRO A 136 -22.62 -2.72 -5.49
CA PRO A 136 -24.02 -2.76 -5.08
C PRO A 136 -24.29 -3.81 -4.00
N ASP A 137 -23.63 -4.97 -4.09
CA ASP A 137 -23.76 -6.04 -3.10
C ASP A 137 -23.03 -5.71 -1.79
N TYR A 138 -21.88 -5.03 -1.87
CA TYR A 138 -21.20 -4.48 -0.69
C TYR A 138 -22.02 -3.38 0.00
N ILE A 139 -22.65 -2.46 -0.75
CA ILE A 139 -23.50 -1.41 -0.17
C ILE A 139 -24.70 -2.04 0.56
N LYS A 140 -25.32 -3.07 -0.01
CA LYS A 140 -26.42 -3.80 0.65
C LYS A 140 -25.99 -4.58 1.89
N GLN A 141 -24.74 -5.07 1.92
CA GLN A 141 -24.16 -5.66 3.13
C GLN A 141 -23.85 -4.61 4.20
N ILE A 142 -23.38 -3.42 3.81
CA ILE A 142 -23.09 -2.30 4.72
C ILE A 142 -24.36 -1.82 5.44
N GLU A 143 -25.50 -1.81 4.77
CA GLU A 143 -26.78 -1.36 5.35
C GLU A 143 -27.35 -2.36 6.38
N ASN A 144 -27.00 -3.64 6.30
CA ASN A 144 -27.59 -4.69 7.13
C ASN A 144 -26.66 -5.26 8.23
N GLU A 145 -25.35 -5.05 8.15
CA GLU A 145 -24.36 -5.63 9.07
C GLU A 145 -23.54 -4.55 9.80
N PRO A 146 -23.66 -4.41 11.15
CA PRO A 146 -22.94 -3.38 11.92
C PRO A 146 -21.41 -3.50 11.85
N VAL A 147 -20.89 -4.67 11.49
CA VAL A 147 -19.45 -4.94 11.32
C VAL A 147 -18.90 -4.28 10.05
N ALA A 148 -19.71 -4.15 9.00
CA ALA A 148 -19.30 -3.54 7.75
C ALA A 148 -19.10 -2.01 7.90
N LEU A 149 -19.99 -1.35 8.64
CA LEU A 149 -19.87 0.07 8.98
C LEU A 149 -18.63 0.36 9.86
N LEU A 150 -18.31 -0.54 10.80
CA LEU A 150 -17.08 -0.47 11.59
C LEU A 150 -15.82 -0.66 10.72
N SER A 151 -15.84 -1.59 9.76
CA SER A 151 -14.71 -1.79 8.84
C SER A 151 -14.44 -0.56 7.96
N LEU A 152 -15.51 0.10 7.49
CA LEU A 152 -15.41 1.32 6.69
C LEU A 152 -14.92 2.51 7.53
N GLY A 153 -15.33 2.57 8.81
CA GLY A 153 -14.79 3.52 9.79
C GLY A 153 -13.31 3.29 10.11
N VAL A 154 -12.85 2.04 10.18
CA VAL A 154 -11.42 1.71 10.37
C VAL A 154 -10.61 2.15 9.14
N VAL A 155 -11.09 1.86 7.93
CA VAL A 155 -10.40 2.28 6.70
C VAL A 155 -10.36 3.80 6.56
N ALA A 156 -11.49 4.48 6.79
CA ALA A 156 -11.54 5.94 6.78
C ALA A 156 -10.64 6.56 7.87
N SER A 157 -10.58 5.97 9.06
CA SER A 157 -9.71 6.46 10.13
C SER A 157 -8.23 6.24 9.82
N VAL A 158 -7.85 5.12 9.19
CA VAL A 158 -6.48 4.89 8.71
C VAL A 158 -6.12 5.89 7.61
N PHE A 159 -7.02 6.19 6.69
CA PHE A 159 -6.80 7.21 5.65
C PHE A 159 -6.63 8.60 6.25
N ILE A 160 -7.48 8.99 7.21
CA ILE A 160 -7.37 10.27 7.91
C ILE A 160 -6.06 10.33 8.71
N PHE A 161 -5.68 9.24 9.36
CA PHE A 161 -4.43 9.14 10.11
C PHE A 161 -3.20 9.26 9.21
N LEU A 162 -3.19 8.57 8.06
CA LEU A 162 -2.11 8.69 7.08
C LEU A 162 -2.05 10.08 6.46
N ALA A 163 -3.21 10.69 6.15
CA ALA A 163 -3.28 12.06 5.66
C ALA A 163 -2.80 13.07 6.72
N LEU A 164 -3.09 12.84 8.00
CA LEU A 164 -2.57 13.65 9.11
C LEU A 164 -1.05 13.51 9.24
N ILE A 165 -0.51 12.29 9.19
CA ILE A 165 0.94 12.07 9.20
C ILE A 165 1.60 12.74 7.99
N LEU A 166 1.01 12.63 6.80
CA LEU A 166 1.47 13.33 5.60
C LEU A 166 1.45 14.85 5.79
N SER A 167 0.38 15.41 6.38
CA SER A 167 0.30 16.85 6.65
C SER A 167 1.34 17.32 7.67
N LEU A 168 1.63 16.49 8.68
CA LEU A 168 2.64 16.77 9.69
C LEU A 168 4.06 16.62 9.13
N ALA A 169 4.28 15.64 8.25
CA ALA A 169 5.52 15.46 7.51
C ALA A 169 5.77 16.60 6.53
N HIS A 170 4.73 17.05 5.81
CA HIS A 170 4.79 18.21 4.92
C HIS A 170 5.15 19.49 5.68
N ALA A 171 4.53 19.73 6.84
CA ALA A 171 4.87 20.87 7.70
C ALA A 171 6.32 20.81 8.26
N GLN A 172 6.94 19.64 8.31
CA GLN A 172 8.36 19.48 8.65
C GLN A 172 9.28 19.65 7.44
N TRP A 173 8.86 19.22 6.26
CA TRP A 173 9.58 19.45 5.00
C TRP A 173 9.66 20.94 4.67
N ASP A 174 8.56 21.68 4.78
CA ASP A 174 8.55 23.15 4.58
C ASP A 174 9.53 23.86 5.54
N LYS A 175 9.70 23.36 6.76
CA LYS A 175 10.65 23.91 7.73
C LYS A 175 12.11 23.57 7.42
N LYS A 176 12.37 22.45 6.75
CA LYS A 176 13.71 22.05 6.29
C LYS A 176 14.11 22.78 5.01
N GLU A 177 13.16 23.07 4.11
CA GLU A 177 13.41 23.85 2.89
C GLU A 177 13.55 25.36 3.17
N ALA A 178 12.96 25.85 4.26
CA ALA A 178 13.08 27.24 4.70
C ALA A 178 14.30 27.54 5.59
N SER A 179 15.17 26.57 5.87
CA SER A 179 16.40 26.69 6.68
C SER A 179 17.65 26.48 5.84
#